data_AF-A0A1R2C7C7-F1
#
_entry.id   AF-A0A1R2C7C7-F1
#
_cell.length_a   1.000
_cell.length_b   1.000
_cell.length_c   1.000
_cell.angle_alpha   90.00
_cell.angle_beta   90.00
_cell.angle_gamma   90.00
#
_symmetry.space_group_name_H-M   'P 1'
#
loop_
_entity.id
_entity.type
_entity.pdbx_description
1 polymer ?
#
loop_
_entity_poly.entity_id
_entity_poly.type
_entity_poly.pdbx_seq_one_letter_code
_entity_poly.pdbx_strand_id
1 'polypeptide(L)'
;MDDAQKFQSYKELFAKSYTENSALESEEVTEQELQILEELDSDEVFENIKDLVESLLQFKKSVRSSENNEVFDALKQYENAYKSLEDEFNVLDTENQSLKSSNSELQEKIENLEKSLSHLSQKYTELEKTLKDRDLELSRLQITSKSDLHISFRNNSKIPTLEELPEDTKYIDQDLIKPKGFTTPHKRITSFMSFNAPEPIPKRQTIKSVKFEYVTNTTKSIDRTINIKTNNRKLVTSNHTPKIINQIHSRSISDAQLSFKKPS
;
A
#
# COMPACT_ATOMS: atom_id res chain seq x y z
N MET A 1 39.53 39.13 33.93
CA MET A 1 38.42 39.77 34.65
C MET A 1 38.73 39.56 36.12
N ASP A 2 38.78 40.62 36.90
CA ASP A 2 39.08 40.52 38.32
C ASP A 2 37.91 39.88 39.08
N ASP A 3 38.17 39.24 40.22
CA ASP A 3 37.14 38.52 40.98
C ASP A 3 36.04 39.47 41.46
N ALA A 4 36.41 40.69 41.86
CA ALA A 4 35.45 41.74 42.22
C ALA A 4 34.51 42.14 41.06
N GLN A 5 35.02 42.19 39.82
CA GLN A 5 34.18 42.45 38.64
C GLN A 5 33.21 41.31 38.37
N LYS A 6 33.64 40.07 38.63
CA LYS A 6 32.82 38.89 38.45
C LYS A 6 31.67 38.87 39.46
N PHE A 7 31.95 39.09 40.75
CA PHE A 7 30.93 39.15 41.79
C PHE A 7 29.92 40.27 41.54
N GLN A 8 30.38 41.44 41.14
CA GLN A 8 29.52 42.55 40.73
C GLN A 8 28.60 42.17 39.56
N SER A 9 29.10 41.43 38.57
CA SER A 9 28.28 40.97 37.43
C SER A 9 27.17 40.01 37.88
N TYR A 10 27.42 39.17 38.89
CA TYR A 10 26.39 38.28 39.46
C TYR A 10 25.35 39.03 40.27
N LYS A 11 25.75 40.07 41.02
CA LYS A 11 24.83 40.98 41.70
C LYS A 11 23.90 41.68 40.71
N GLU A 12 24.45 42.21 39.62
CA GLU A 12 23.66 42.85 38.56
C GLU A 12 22.69 41.86 37.89
N LEU A 13 23.15 40.64 37.63
CA LEU A 13 22.30 39.57 37.08
C LEU A 13 21.15 39.22 38.03
N PHE A 14 21.43 39.11 39.34
CA PHE A 14 20.42 38.83 40.35
C PHE A 14 19.38 39.94 40.42
N ALA A 15 19.81 41.20 40.54
CA ALA A 15 18.91 42.35 40.61
C ALA A 15 18.01 42.42 39.36
N LYS A 16 18.59 42.24 38.17
CA LYS A 16 17.84 42.19 36.92
C LYS A 16 16.81 41.06 36.91
N SER A 17 17.22 39.86 37.31
CA SER A 17 16.35 38.68 37.34
C SER A 17 15.20 38.83 38.34
N TYR A 18 15.46 39.47 39.49
CA TYR A 18 14.44 39.79 40.47
C TYR A 18 13.39 40.75 39.88
N THR A 19 13.83 41.86 39.29
CA THR A 19 12.90 42.83 38.68
C THR A 19 12.09 42.24 37.54
N GLU A 20 12.72 41.44 36.69
CA GLU A 20 12.02 40.75 35.60
C GLU A 20 10.99 39.74 36.12
N ASN A 21 11.32 38.99 37.18
CA ASN A 21 10.37 38.02 37.76
C ASN A 21 9.20 38.70 38.47
N SER A 22 9.43 39.78 39.24
CA SER A 22 8.34 40.53 39.87
C SER A 22 7.33 41.04 38.83
N ALA A 23 7.82 41.54 37.69
CA ALA A 23 6.97 41.98 36.59
C ALA A 23 6.13 40.83 35.98
N LEU A 24 6.63 39.59 35.97
CA LEU A 24 5.88 38.42 35.52
C LEU A 24 4.77 38.02 36.49
N GLU A 25 4.96 38.30 37.79
CA GLU A 25 3.98 38.03 38.85
C GLU A 25 2.93 39.15 39.00
N SER A 26 2.95 40.14 38.11
CA SER A 26 2.08 41.34 38.15
C SER A 26 2.27 42.20 39.40
N GLU A 27 3.41 42.05 40.08
CA GLU A 27 3.82 42.89 41.21
C GLU A 27 4.83 43.94 40.72
N GLU A 28 4.59 45.22 41.03
CA GLU A 28 5.56 46.28 40.76
C GLU A 28 6.63 46.27 41.85
N VAL A 29 7.90 46.24 41.44
CA VAL A 29 9.02 46.38 42.39
C VAL A 29 8.95 47.75 43.04
N THR A 30 8.88 47.76 44.36
CA THR A 30 8.82 48.98 45.15
C THR A 30 10.17 49.70 45.17
N GLU A 31 10.15 51.01 45.41
CA GLU A 31 11.37 51.82 45.52
C GLU A 31 12.27 51.36 46.68
N GLN A 32 11.67 50.80 47.75
CA GLN A 32 12.39 50.20 48.87
C GLN A 32 13.14 48.93 48.45
N GLU A 33 12.53 48.06 47.64
CA GLU A 33 13.18 46.85 47.12
C GLU A 33 14.31 47.18 46.15
N LEU A 34 14.16 48.20 45.31
CA LEU A 34 15.25 48.67 44.45
C LEU A 34 16.46 49.17 45.25
N GLN A 35 16.22 49.91 46.33
CA GLN A 35 17.29 50.36 47.22
C GLN A 35 17.99 49.18 47.91
N ILE A 36 17.23 48.18 48.39
CA ILE A 36 17.79 46.96 48.98
C ILE A 36 18.67 46.23 47.96
N LEU A 37 18.23 46.07 46.71
CA LEU A 37 19.00 45.41 45.64
C LEU A 37 20.32 46.14 45.35
N GLU A 38 20.34 47.47 45.43
CA GLU A 38 21.55 48.28 45.23
C GLU A 38 22.55 48.12 46.39
N GLU A 39 22.06 47.90 47.61
CA GLU A 39 22.88 47.76 48.82
C GLU A 39 23.44 46.34 49.05
N LEU A 40 22.98 45.32 48.31
CA LEU A 40 23.43 43.93 48.49
C LEU A 40 24.96 43.76 48.35
N ASP A 41 25.57 42.90 49.16
CA ASP A 41 26.98 42.54 48.99
C ASP A 41 27.15 41.59 47.81
N SER A 42 28.04 41.94 46.88
CA SER A 42 28.33 41.17 45.67
C SER A 42 28.92 39.80 45.99
N ASP A 43 29.70 39.68 47.06
CA ASP A 43 30.34 38.42 47.45
C ASP A 43 29.29 37.45 48.03
N GLU A 44 28.38 37.96 48.86
CA GLU A 44 27.28 37.19 49.43
C GLU A 44 26.29 36.73 48.35
N VAL A 45 25.94 37.61 47.40
CA VAL A 45 25.08 37.24 46.27
C VAL A 45 25.72 36.14 45.44
N PHE A 46 27.03 36.19 45.20
CA PHE A 46 27.73 35.15 44.46
C PHE A 46 27.70 33.79 45.17
N GLU A 47 28.04 33.75 46.47
CA GLU A 47 28.03 32.49 47.23
C GLU A 47 26.61 31.91 47.32
N ASN A 48 25.58 32.75 47.53
CA ASN A 48 24.18 32.30 47.52
C ASN A 48 23.76 31.70 46.17
N ILE A 49 24.13 32.33 45.05
CA ILE A 49 23.85 31.80 43.71
C ILE A 49 24.59 30.48 43.48
N LYS A 50 25.84 30.39 43.93
CA LYS A 50 26.66 29.18 43.81
C LYS A 50 26.06 28.02 44.60
N ASP A 51 25.65 28.25 45.84
CA ASP A 51 24.98 27.25 46.68
C ASP A 51 23.65 26.79 46.08
N LEU A 52 22.88 27.72 45.50
CA LEU A 52 21.65 27.39 44.77
C LEU A 52 21.94 26.50 43.55
N VAL A 53 22.95 26.84 42.74
CA VAL A 53 23.34 26.05 41.57
C VAL A 53 23.84 24.67 41.98
N GLU A 54 24.62 24.55 43.04
CA GLU A 54 25.07 23.26 43.57
C GLU A 54 23.90 22.41 44.05
N SER A 55 22.95 23.02 44.78
CA SER A 55 21.73 22.36 45.24
C SER A 55 20.87 21.86 44.06
N LEU A 56 20.69 22.68 43.02
CA LEU A 56 19.97 22.29 41.80
C LEU A 56 20.69 21.17 41.04
N LEU A 57 22.03 21.18 41.01
CA LEU A 57 22.82 20.11 40.40
C LEU A 57 22.71 18.80 41.17
N GLN A 58 22.71 18.86 42.51
CA GLN A 58 22.50 17.70 43.37
C GLN A 58 21.08 17.14 43.20
N PHE A 59 20.06 18.02 43.17
CA PHE A 59 18.68 17.63 42.89
C PHE A 59 18.56 16.96 41.51
N LYS A 60 19.15 17.53 40.47
CA LYS A 60 19.18 16.91 39.14
C LYS A 60 19.82 15.52 39.16
N LYS A 61 20.90 15.34 39.92
CA LYS A 61 21.56 14.04 40.09
C LYS A 61 20.67 13.06 40.85
N SER A 62 20.00 13.47 41.92
CA SER A 62 19.15 12.61 42.75
C SER A 62 17.90 12.15 41.99
N VAL A 63 17.24 13.07 41.28
CA VAL A 63 16.12 12.76 40.37
C VAL A 63 16.53 11.73 39.32
N ARG A 64 17.78 11.80 38.87
CA ARG A 64 18.37 10.86 37.90
C ARG A 64 19.02 9.63 38.54
N SER A 65 18.93 9.39 39.84
CA SER A 65 19.64 8.25 40.47
C SER A 65 18.79 7.25 41.21
N SER A 66 17.56 7.57 41.66
CA SER A 66 16.85 6.63 42.56
C SER A 66 15.47 6.13 42.13
N GLU A 67 14.77 6.74 41.16
CA GLU A 67 13.41 6.27 40.79
C GLU A 67 13.02 6.54 39.33
N ASN A 68 13.55 7.58 38.69
CA ASN A 68 13.11 7.99 37.35
C ASN A 68 13.99 7.49 36.19
N ASN A 69 15.09 6.76 36.46
CA ASN A 69 15.94 6.24 35.37
C ASN A 69 15.21 5.20 34.52
N GLU A 70 14.46 4.29 35.15
CA GLU A 70 13.66 3.30 34.43
C GLU A 70 12.58 3.97 33.60
N VAL A 71 11.94 5.02 34.13
CA VAL A 71 10.95 5.83 33.40
C VAL A 71 11.62 6.55 32.23
N PHE A 72 12.79 7.14 32.41
CA PHE A 72 13.54 7.82 31.37
C PHE A 72 13.99 6.87 30.25
N ASP A 73 14.51 5.69 30.62
CA ASP A 73 14.91 4.66 29.67
C ASP A 73 13.69 4.11 28.91
N ALA A 74 12.56 3.89 29.59
CA ALA A 74 11.31 3.51 28.96
C ALA A 74 10.82 4.61 27.99
N LEU A 75 10.88 5.88 28.38
CA LEU A 75 10.46 7.00 27.55
C LEU A 75 11.32 7.11 26.29
N LYS A 76 12.64 6.91 26.43
CA LYS A 76 13.58 6.85 25.31
C LYS A 76 13.32 5.65 24.39
N GLN A 77 12.96 4.50 24.95
CA GLN A 77 12.57 3.32 24.15
C GLN A 77 11.29 3.60 23.37
N TYR A 78 10.29 4.22 24.00
CA TYR A 78 9.05 4.62 23.32
C TYR A 78 9.32 5.64 22.21
N GLU A 79 10.15 6.65 22.45
CA GLU A 79 10.52 7.64 21.44
C GLU A 79 11.18 6.98 20.21
N ASN A 80 12.10 6.04 20.44
CA ASN A 80 12.72 5.28 19.36
C ASN A 80 11.71 4.40 18.61
N ALA A 81 10.78 3.76 19.32
CA ALA A 81 9.73 2.95 18.72
C ALA A 81 8.77 3.80 17.87
N TYR A 82 8.39 4.99 18.37
CA TYR A 82 7.57 5.95 17.62
C TYR A 82 8.26 6.39 16.33
N LYS A 83 9.56 6.72 16.42
CA LYS A 83 10.33 7.13 15.24
C LYS A 83 10.42 6.01 14.20
N SER A 84 10.68 4.78 14.64
CA SER A 84 10.68 3.62 13.73
C SER A 84 9.33 3.38 13.07
N LEU A 85 8.23 3.61 13.80
CA LEU A 85 6.88 3.45 13.26
C LEU A 85 6.52 4.57 12.27
N GLU A 86 6.98 5.79 12.52
CA GLU A 86 6.85 6.92 11.61
C GLU A 86 7.61 6.68 10.30
N ASP A 87 8.83 6.14 10.38
CA ASP A 87 9.61 5.75 9.21
C ASP A 87 8.90 4.64 8.40
N GLU A 88 8.35 3.62 9.05
CA GLU A 88 7.57 2.56 8.39
C GLU A 88 6.31 3.12 7.71
N PHE A 89 5.60 4.03 8.38
CA PHE A 89 4.43 4.69 7.83
C PHE A 89 4.77 5.49 6.57
N ASN A 90 5.89 6.22 6.57
CA ASN A 90 6.34 7.00 5.41
C ASN A 90 6.67 6.11 4.20
N VAL A 91 7.26 4.92 4.43
CA VAL A 91 7.50 3.93 3.38
C VAL A 91 6.17 3.42 2.81
N LEU A 92 5.22 3.06 3.67
CA LEU A 92 3.89 2.58 3.25
C LEU A 92 3.07 3.65 2.53
N ASP A 93 3.17 4.92 2.92
CA ASP A 93 2.50 6.01 2.21
C ASP A 93 3.08 6.17 0.80
N THR A 94 4.41 6.14 0.68
CA THR A 94 5.10 6.21 -0.62
C THR A 94 4.70 5.05 -1.52
N GLU A 95 4.65 3.83 -1.00
CA GLU A 95 4.18 2.65 -1.74
C GLU A 95 2.72 2.81 -2.18
N ASN A 96 1.84 3.29 -1.31
CA ASN A 96 0.44 3.55 -1.65
C ASN A 96 0.29 4.60 -2.77
N GLN A 97 1.10 5.67 -2.77
CA GLN A 97 1.07 6.66 -3.84
C GLN A 97 1.54 6.06 -5.18
N SER A 98 2.57 5.22 -5.15
CA SER A 98 3.03 4.48 -6.33
C SER A 98 1.94 3.55 -6.87
N LEU A 99 1.29 2.78 -6.00
CA LEU A 99 0.20 1.87 -6.38
C LEU A 99 -1.00 2.64 -6.95
N LYS A 100 -1.38 3.78 -6.37
CA LYS A 100 -2.44 4.65 -6.91
C LYS A 100 -2.11 5.15 -8.31
N SER A 101 -0.87 5.57 -8.53
CA SER A 101 -0.41 6.05 -9.84
C SER A 101 -0.46 4.93 -10.89
N SER A 102 0.08 3.74 -10.55
CA SER A 102 0.03 2.56 -11.41
C SER A 102 -1.40 2.13 -11.75
N ASN A 103 -2.31 2.13 -10.77
CA ASN A 103 -3.72 1.84 -11.01
C ASN A 103 -4.36 2.88 -11.95
N SER A 104 -4.04 4.16 -11.80
CA SER A 104 -4.54 5.22 -12.69
C SER A 104 -4.08 4.98 -14.14
N GLU A 105 -2.81 4.64 -14.35
CA GLU A 105 -2.29 4.33 -15.69
C GLU A 105 -2.95 3.09 -16.30
N LEU A 106 -3.19 2.05 -15.50
CA LEU A 106 -3.90 0.85 -15.96
C LEU A 106 -5.34 1.16 -16.31
N GLN A 107 -6.03 2.00 -15.53
CA GLN A 107 -7.38 2.44 -15.80
C GLN A 107 -7.46 3.18 -17.14
N GLU A 108 -6.51 4.09 -17.40
CA GLU A 108 -6.44 4.82 -18.67
C GLU A 108 -6.18 3.88 -19.86
N LYS A 109 -5.27 2.90 -19.69
CA LYS A 109 -5.03 1.88 -20.73
C LYS A 109 -6.29 1.06 -21.02
N ILE A 110 -7.03 0.66 -19.99
CA ILE A 110 -8.30 -0.05 -20.15
C ILE A 110 -9.28 0.80 -20.96
N GLU A 111 -9.48 2.07 -20.58
CA GLU A 111 -10.41 2.96 -21.28
C GLU A 111 -10.03 3.15 -22.77
N ASN A 112 -8.73 3.28 -23.06
CA ASN A 112 -8.23 3.40 -24.43
C ASN A 112 -8.43 2.12 -25.24
N LEU A 113 -8.25 0.94 -24.62
CA LEU A 113 -8.51 -0.35 -25.25
C LEU A 113 -10.01 -0.55 -25.51
N GLU A 114 -10.87 -0.17 -24.57
CA GLU A 114 -12.33 -0.22 -24.72
C GLU A 114 -12.81 0.66 -25.88
N LYS A 115 -12.30 1.90 -25.99
CA LYS A 115 -12.57 2.78 -27.13
C LYS A 115 -12.13 2.16 -28.45
N SER A 116 -10.92 1.59 -28.48
CA SER A 116 -10.37 0.94 -29.68
C SER A 116 -11.19 -0.27 -30.11
N LEU A 117 -11.63 -1.09 -29.14
CA LEU A 117 -12.45 -2.26 -29.37
C LEU A 117 -13.85 -1.88 -29.88
N SER A 118 -14.46 -0.83 -29.30
CA SER A 118 -15.73 -0.28 -29.78
C SER A 118 -15.65 0.18 -31.23
N HIS A 119 -14.62 0.95 -31.58
CA HIS A 119 -14.40 1.41 -32.95
C HIS A 119 -14.15 0.24 -33.94
N LEU A 120 -13.37 -0.77 -33.53
CA LEU A 120 -13.13 -1.95 -34.36
C LEU A 120 -14.40 -2.78 -34.55
N SER A 121 -15.21 -2.92 -33.50
CA SER A 121 -16.52 -3.58 -33.55
C SER A 121 -17.46 -2.88 -34.55
N GLN A 122 -17.51 -1.55 -34.52
CA GLN A 122 -18.30 -0.78 -35.50
C GLN A 122 -17.82 -1.04 -36.93
N LYS A 123 -16.50 -0.95 -37.19
CA LYS A 123 -15.94 -1.25 -38.51
C LYS A 123 -16.25 -2.67 -38.98
N TYR A 124 -16.20 -3.65 -38.07
CA TYR A 124 -16.57 -5.02 -38.38
C TYR A 124 -18.02 -5.12 -38.83
N THR A 125 -18.96 -4.48 -38.13
CA THR A 125 -20.38 -4.49 -38.51
C THR A 125 -20.63 -3.80 -39.87
N GLU A 126 -19.91 -2.71 -40.17
CA GLU A 126 -19.99 -2.01 -41.46
C GLU A 126 -19.45 -2.88 -42.62
N LEU A 127 -18.33 -3.57 -42.40
CA LEU A 127 -17.77 -4.52 -43.36
C LEU A 127 -18.69 -5.72 -43.58
N GLU A 128 -19.27 -6.28 -42.52
CA GLU A 128 -20.21 -7.39 -42.62
C GLU A 128 -21.46 -7.01 -43.41
N LYS A 129 -21.97 -5.78 -43.21
CA LYS A 129 -23.08 -5.24 -44.01
C LYS A 129 -22.68 -5.10 -45.49
N THR A 130 -21.51 -4.52 -45.75
CA THR A 130 -21.01 -4.32 -47.11
C THR A 130 -20.83 -5.67 -47.84
N LEU A 131 -20.33 -6.69 -47.14
CA LEU A 131 -20.19 -8.04 -47.67
C LEU A 131 -21.56 -8.62 -48.06
N LYS A 132 -22.55 -8.56 -47.16
CA LYS A 132 -23.92 -9.02 -47.43
C LYS A 132 -24.55 -8.31 -48.64
N ASP A 133 -24.35 -7.00 -48.76
CA ASP A 133 -24.85 -6.23 -49.90
C ASP A 133 -24.19 -6.68 -51.22
N ARG A 134 -22.89 -6.97 -51.20
CA ARG A 134 -22.14 -7.47 -52.37
C ARG A 134 -22.52 -8.90 -52.74
N ASP A 135 -22.71 -9.79 -51.78
CA ASP A 135 -23.18 -11.16 -52.02
C ASP A 135 -24.57 -11.16 -52.67
N LEU A 136 -25.43 -10.24 -52.24
CA LEU A 136 -26.76 -10.06 -52.81
C LEU A 136 -26.70 -9.49 -54.24
N GLU A 137 -25.81 -8.54 -54.50
CA GLU A 137 -25.54 -8.00 -55.85
C GLU A 137 -25.01 -9.09 -56.80
N LEU A 138 -24.04 -9.90 -56.35
CA LEU A 138 -23.51 -11.04 -57.11
C LEU A 138 -24.60 -12.07 -57.43
N SER A 139 -25.47 -12.37 -56.46
CA SER A 139 -26.60 -13.28 -56.66
C SER A 139 -27.57 -12.76 -57.73
N ARG A 140 -27.85 -11.44 -57.74
CA ARG A 140 -28.68 -10.81 -58.79
C ARG A 140 -28.02 -10.86 -60.17
N LEU A 141 -26.72 -10.60 -60.25
CA LEU A 141 -25.97 -10.67 -61.51
C LEU A 141 -25.90 -12.10 -62.08
N GLN A 142 -25.79 -13.13 -61.24
CA GLN A 142 -25.85 -14.52 -61.70
C GLN A 142 -27.22 -14.90 -62.27
N ILE A 143 -28.32 -14.43 -61.66
CA ILE A 143 -29.67 -14.69 -62.13
C ILE A 143 -29.90 -14.04 -63.49
N THR A 144 -29.53 -12.75 -63.61
CA THR A 144 -29.68 -11.98 -64.87
C THR A 144 -28.81 -12.57 -65.99
N SER A 145 -27.55 -12.92 -65.71
CA SER A 145 -26.69 -13.60 -66.68
C SER A 145 -27.28 -14.92 -67.18
N LYS A 146 -27.84 -15.76 -66.29
CA LYS A 146 -28.50 -17.01 -66.68
C LYS A 146 -29.78 -16.77 -67.49
N SER A 147 -30.61 -15.81 -67.11
CA SER A 147 -31.84 -15.49 -67.85
C SER A 147 -31.53 -14.89 -69.22
N ASP A 148 -30.54 -14.01 -69.32
CA ASP A 148 -30.14 -13.38 -70.58
C ASP A 148 -29.49 -14.39 -71.53
N LEU A 149 -28.70 -15.33 -71.00
CA LEU A 149 -28.19 -16.46 -71.77
C LEU A 149 -29.35 -17.34 -72.26
N HIS A 150 -30.32 -17.65 -71.40
CA HIS A 150 -31.47 -18.47 -71.78
C HIS A 150 -32.37 -17.81 -72.84
N ILE A 151 -32.54 -16.47 -72.77
CA ILE A 151 -33.30 -15.70 -73.75
C ILE A 151 -32.53 -15.62 -75.08
N SER A 152 -31.22 -15.40 -75.06
CA SER A 152 -30.39 -15.35 -76.27
C SER A 152 -30.27 -16.71 -76.96
N PHE A 153 -30.19 -17.82 -76.22
CA PHE A 153 -30.29 -19.17 -76.81
C PHE A 153 -31.66 -19.42 -77.44
N ARG A 154 -32.74 -19.02 -76.76
CA ARG A 154 -34.10 -19.19 -77.30
C ARG A 154 -34.33 -18.36 -78.56
N ASN A 155 -33.80 -17.14 -78.62
CA ASN A 155 -34.00 -16.24 -79.76
C ASN A 155 -33.08 -16.54 -80.96
N ASN A 156 -31.94 -17.21 -80.73
CA ASN A 156 -30.99 -17.57 -81.80
C ASN A 156 -31.06 -19.03 -82.26
N SER A 157 -31.75 -19.92 -81.54
CA SER A 157 -31.96 -21.31 -81.98
C SER A 157 -33.16 -21.43 -82.93
N LYS A 158 -32.90 -21.36 -84.24
CA LYS A 158 -33.66 -22.14 -85.24
C LYS A 158 -33.10 -23.56 -85.27
N ILE A 159 -33.29 -24.34 -84.20
CA ILE A 159 -32.86 -25.74 -84.17
C ILE A 159 -34.12 -26.60 -84.28
N PRO A 160 -34.23 -27.50 -85.28
CA PRO A 160 -35.33 -28.45 -85.37
C PRO A 160 -35.25 -29.42 -84.18
N THR A 161 -36.40 -29.76 -83.60
CA THR A 161 -36.56 -30.90 -82.69
C THR A 161 -36.02 -32.17 -83.37
N LEU A 162 -34.95 -32.74 -82.82
CA LEU A 162 -34.36 -33.98 -83.30
C LEU A 162 -34.94 -35.13 -82.47
N GLU A 163 -35.85 -35.86 -83.11
CA GLU A 163 -36.29 -37.20 -82.75
C GLU A 163 -35.15 -38.21 -83.02
N GLU A 164 -35.07 -39.22 -82.14
CA GLU A 164 -34.43 -40.54 -82.29
C GLU A 164 -32.91 -40.77 -82.05
N LEU A 165 -32.68 -41.51 -80.94
CA LEU A 165 -31.73 -42.60 -80.66
C LEU A 165 -30.23 -42.32 -80.32
N PRO A 166 -29.54 -43.22 -79.57
CA PRO A 166 -29.98 -44.36 -78.74
C PRO A 166 -29.53 -44.31 -77.27
N GLU A 167 -30.17 -45.16 -76.47
CA GLU A 167 -29.78 -45.55 -75.11
C GLU A 167 -28.39 -46.20 -75.10
N ASP A 168 -27.38 -45.52 -74.58
CA ASP A 168 -26.14 -46.17 -74.10
C ASP A 168 -25.33 -45.22 -73.21
N THR A 169 -25.82 -44.99 -71.99
CA THR A 169 -24.99 -44.59 -70.84
C THR A 169 -25.55 -45.20 -69.57
N LYS A 170 -25.46 -46.53 -69.45
CA LYS A 170 -25.36 -47.18 -68.13
C LYS A 170 -23.87 -47.25 -67.80
N TYR A 171 -23.55 -46.96 -66.54
CA TYR A 171 -22.21 -46.76 -65.97
C TYR A 171 -21.61 -45.37 -66.20
N ILE A 172 -21.85 -44.47 -65.25
CA ILE A 172 -20.83 -43.97 -64.31
C ILE A 172 -21.64 -43.33 -63.18
N ASP A 173 -21.96 -44.14 -62.19
CA ASP A 173 -22.41 -43.67 -60.89
C ASP A 173 -21.43 -44.28 -59.88
N GLN A 174 -21.02 -43.45 -58.92
CA GLN A 174 -20.04 -43.73 -57.86
C GLN A 174 -18.57 -43.44 -58.16
N ASP A 175 -18.26 -42.15 -58.38
CA ASP A 175 -17.12 -41.54 -57.72
C ASP A 175 -17.60 -40.32 -56.91
N LEU A 176 -18.33 -40.61 -55.83
CA LEU A 176 -18.46 -39.66 -54.72
C LEU A 176 -17.07 -39.49 -54.10
N ILE A 177 -16.38 -38.43 -54.53
CA ILE A 177 -15.23 -37.85 -53.85
C ILE A 177 -15.70 -37.46 -52.45
N LYS A 178 -15.42 -38.32 -51.47
CA LYS A 178 -15.50 -37.96 -50.05
C LYS A 178 -14.52 -36.79 -49.83
N PRO A 179 -14.93 -35.66 -49.23
CA PRO A 179 -13.96 -34.63 -48.87
C PRO A 179 -12.98 -35.22 -47.85
N LYS A 180 -11.68 -35.20 -48.20
CA LYS A 180 -10.59 -35.53 -47.29
C LYS A 180 -10.67 -34.57 -46.10
N GLY A 181 -10.91 -35.12 -44.91
CA GLY A 181 -10.86 -34.35 -43.67
C GLY A 181 -9.52 -33.65 -43.55
N PHE A 182 -9.56 -32.33 -43.53
CA PHE A 182 -8.41 -31.49 -43.23
C PHE A 182 -8.20 -31.53 -41.71
N THR A 183 -7.38 -32.46 -41.22
CA THR A 183 -6.93 -32.44 -39.83
C THR A 183 -5.67 -31.58 -39.76
N THR A 184 -5.80 -30.38 -39.18
CA THR A 184 -4.63 -29.59 -38.81
C THR A 184 -3.90 -30.30 -37.66
N PRO A 185 -2.57 -30.52 -37.74
CA PRO A 185 -1.82 -31.06 -36.63
C PRO A 185 -1.53 -29.92 -35.65
N HIS A 186 -2.49 -29.60 -34.78
CA HIS A 186 -2.17 -28.80 -33.60
C HIS A 186 -1.35 -29.68 -32.65
N LYS A 187 -0.01 -29.51 -32.68
CA LYS A 187 0.84 -29.88 -31.55
C LYS A 187 0.40 -29.05 -30.35
N ARG A 188 -0.48 -29.62 -29.54
CA ARG A 188 -0.81 -29.12 -28.20
C ARG A 188 0.46 -29.27 -27.36
N ILE A 189 1.23 -28.20 -27.22
CA ILE A 189 2.29 -28.12 -26.22
C ILE A 189 1.57 -28.02 -24.87
N THR A 190 1.29 -29.17 -24.24
CA THR A 190 0.95 -29.22 -22.82
C THR A 190 2.25 -29.32 -22.04
N SER A 191 2.98 -28.21 -21.96
CA SER A 191 3.95 -28.00 -20.89
C SER A 191 3.46 -26.83 -20.05
N PHE A 192 2.40 -27.08 -19.29
CA PHE A 192 2.21 -26.31 -18.07
C PHE A 192 3.37 -26.69 -17.16
N MET A 193 4.32 -25.78 -17.01
CA MET A 193 5.20 -25.83 -15.86
C MET A 193 4.31 -25.86 -14.63
N SER A 194 4.55 -26.88 -13.82
CA SER A 194 4.02 -27.08 -12.48
C SER A 194 4.20 -25.79 -11.66
N PHE A 195 3.14 -24.98 -11.60
CA PHE A 195 3.04 -23.93 -10.60
C PHE A 195 2.64 -24.63 -9.31
N ASN A 196 3.61 -24.87 -8.43
CA ASN A 196 3.32 -25.26 -7.06
C ASN A 196 2.56 -24.09 -6.42
N ALA A 197 1.25 -24.23 -6.28
CA ALA A 197 0.44 -23.30 -5.52
C ALA A 197 1.00 -23.26 -4.08
N PRO A 198 1.23 -22.06 -3.50
CA PRO A 198 1.52 -21.96 -2.08
C PRO A 198 0.37 -22.62 -1.30
N GLU A 199 0.71 -23.38 -0.25
CA GLU A 199 -0.25 -24.02 0.63
C GLU A 199 -1.34 -23.02 1.09
N PRO A 200 -2.58 -23.48 1.32
CA PRO A 200 -3.67 -22.62 1.74
C PRO A 200 -3.32 -21.97 3.09
N ILE A 201 -3.00 -20.69 3.04
CA ILE A 201 -2.81 -19.85 4.21
C ILE A 201 -4.09 -19.96 5.06
N PRO A 202 -4.01 -20.28 6.36
CA PRO A 202 -5.19 -20.39 7.21
C PRO A 202 -5.98 -19.09 7.17
N LYS A 203 -7.29 -19.23 6.93
CA LYS A 203 -8.27 -18.14 6.78
C LYS A 203 -8.03 -17.06 7.84
N ARG A 204 -7.43 -15.94 7.44
CA ARG A 204 -7.30 -14.76 8.30
C ARG A 204 -8.71 -14.30 8.66
N GLN A 205 -8.95 -14.15 9.96
CA GLN A 205 -10.20 -13.63 10.48
C GLN A 205 -10.41 -12.22 9.96
N THR A 206 -11.38 -12.02 9.08
CA THR A 206 -11.80 -10.68 8.66
C THR A 206 -12.82 -10.15 9.65
N ILE A 207 -12.45 -9.09 10.39
CA ILE A 207 -13.35 -8.32 11.25
C ILE A 207 -14.32 -7.57 10.33
N LYS A 208 -15.59 -7.98 10.30
CA LYS A 208 -16.58 -7.41 9.38
C LYS A 208 -17.18 -6.08 9.84
N SER A 209 -17.07 -5.73 11.12
CA SER A 209 -17.57 -4.46 11.65
C SER A 209 -17.07 -4.24 13.07
N VAL A 210 -16.59 -3.03 13.36
CA VAL A 210 -16.37 -2.54 14.73
C VAL A 210 -17.44 -1.48 14.99
N LYS A 211 -18.27 -1.68 16.02
CA LYS A 211 -19.26 -0.70 16.45
C LYS A 211 -18.65 0.09 17.61
N PHE A 212 -18.42 1.38 17.39
CA PHE A 212 -17.99 2.29 18.44
C PHE A 212 -19.22 2.89 19.12
N GLU A 213 -19.46 2.54 20.38
CA GLU A 213 -20.43 3.23 21.22
C GLU A 213 -19.67 4.27 22.04
N TYR A 214 -19.91 5.54 21.74
CA TYR A 214 -19.42 6.66 22.55
C TYR A 214 -20.32 6.78 23.78
N VAL A 215 -19.84 6.30 24.92
CA VAL A 215 -20.43 6.63 26.22
C VAL A 215 -19.76 7.90 26.70
N THR A 216 -20.40 9.06 26.50
CA THR A 216 -20.00 10.30 27.16
C THR A 216 -20.47 10.25 28.60
N ASN A 217 -19.61 9.80 29.51
CA ASN A 217 -19.81 10.03 30.95
C ASN A 217 -18.54 10.58 31.57
N THR A 218 -18.75 11.69 32.28
CA THR A 218 -17.78 12.52 32.99
C THR A 218 -17.04 11.77 34.08
N THR A 219 -15.74 12.04 34.18
CA THR A 219 -14.87 11.88 35.36
C THR A 219 -14.98 10.55 36.11
N LYS A 220 -14.25 9.54 35.64
CA LYS A 220 -13.42 8.59 36.44
C LYS A 220 -12.79 7.56 35.48
N SER A 221 -11.59 7.10 35.83
CA SER A 221 -10.73 6.16 35.10
C SER A 221 -11.50 5.08 34.32
N ILE A 222 -11.36 5.09 33.00
CA ILE A 222 -12.02 4.13 32.11
C ILE A 222 -11.07 2.94 31.90
N ASP A 223 -11.36 1.83 32.57
CA ASP A 223 -10.88 0.51 32.20
C ASP A 223 -11.50 0.14 30.84
N ARG A 224 -10.66 0.09 29.80
CA ARG A 224 -11.08 -0.27 28.45
C ARG A 224 -11.16 -1.79 28.32
N THR A 225 -12.29 -2.39 28.66
CA THR A 225 -12.56 -3.80 28.34
C THR A 225 -13.21 -3.90 26.96
N ILE A 226 -12.50 -4.50 26.01
CA ILE A 226 -13.01 -4.80 24.67
C ILE A 226 -13.78 -6.12 24.72
N ASN A 227 -15.10 -6.07 24.58
CA ASN A 227 -15.93 -7.26 24.45
C ASN A 227 -16.05 -7.69 22.99
N ILE A 228 -15.32 -8.74 22.60
CA ILE A 228 -15.43 -9.36 21.27
C ILE A 228 -16.46 -10.50 21.33
N LYS A 229 -17.64 -10.31 20.76
CA LYS A 229 -18.60 -11.40 20.54
C LYS A 229 -18.23 -12.17 19.27
N THR A 230 -17.57 -13.31 19.42
CA THR A 230 -17.45 -14.30 18.34
C THR A 230 -18.63 -15.27 18.41
N ASN A 231 -19.47 -15.26 17.39
CA ASN A 231 -20.63 -16.17 17.33
C ASN A 231 -20.20 -17.52 16.75
N ASN A 232 -19.63 -18.39 17.58
CA ASN A 232 -19.38 -19.79 17.24
C ASN A 232 -20.35 -20.67 18.03
N ARG A 233 -21.40 -21.16 17.36
CA ARG A 233 -22.17 -22.31 17.85
C ARG A 233 -21.23 -23.51 17.87
N LYS A 234 -20.98 -24.01 19.08
CA LYS A 234 -20.19 -25.21 19.44
C LYS A 234 -18.68 -25.01 19.41
N LEU A 235 -18.08 -24.75 20.58
CA LEU A 235 -16.82 -25.38 20.95
C LEU A 235 -16.65 -25.42 22.47
N VAL A 236 -16.16 -26.59 22.88
CA VAL A 236 -15.99 -27.10 24.24
C VAL A 236 -15.01 -26.22 25.02
N THR A 237 -15.32 -25.95 26.28
CA THR A 237 -14.42 -25.31 27.24
C THR A 237 -13.23 -26.23 27.52
N SER A 238 -12.07 -25.94 26.94
CA SER A 238 -10.79 -26.50 27.41
C SER A 238 -9.97 -25.40 28.08
N ASN A 239 -9.77 -25.54 29.39
CA ASN A 239 -8.82 -24.75 30.15
C ASN A 239 -7.41 -25.03 29.63
N HIS A 240 -6.83 -24.12 28.86
CA HIS A 240 -5.42 -24.19 28.50
C HIS A 240 -4.71 -22.92 28.99
N THR A 241 -3.88 -23.09 30.01
CA THR A 241 -2.87 -22.11 30.42
C THR A 241 -1.82 -21.98 29.31
N PRO A 242 -1.45 -20.76 28.89
CA PRO A 242 -0.41 -20.57 27.88
C PRO A 242 0.96 -20.88 28.49
N LYS A 243 1.64 -21.90 27.94
CA LYS A 243 3.08 -22.08 28.13
C LYS A 243 3.81 -21.10 27.22
N ILE A 244 4.55 -20.17 27.81
CA ILE A 244 5.51 -19.31 27.11
C ILE A 244 6.66 -20.20 26.64
N ILE A 245 6.81 -20.36 25.32
CA ILE A 245 7.95 -21.04 24.70
C ILE A 245 9.01 -19.98 24.41
N ASN A 246 10.11 -19.99 25.15
CA ASN A 246 11.31 -19.21 24.85
C ASN A 246 12.03 -19.86 23.67
N GLN A 247 11.82 -19.36 22.45
CA GLN A 247 12.54 -19.82 21.27
C GLN A 247 13.80 -18.97 21.08
N ILE A 248 14.89 -19.38 21.74
CA ILE A 248 16.23 -18.83 21.54
C ILE A 248 16.66 -19.16 20.11
N HIS A 249 16.83 -18.14 19.26
CA HIS A 249 17.44 -18.31 17.94
C HIS A 249 18.97 -18.32 18.10
N SER A 250 19.57 -19.50 17.99
CA SER A 250 21.01 -19.67 17.80
C SER A 250 21.39 -19.17 16.41
N ARG A 251 22.03 -17.99 16.33
CA ARG A 251 22.76 -17.60 15.12
C ARG A 251 24.08 -18.37 15.07
N SER A 252 24.20 -19.20 14.04
CA SER A 252 25.45 -19.83 13.63
C SER A 252 26.43 -18.74 13.18
N ILE A 253 27.57 -18.64 13.86
CA ILE A 253 28.70 -17.79 13.47
C ILE A 253 29.75 -18.75 12.91
N SER A 254 30.00 -18.66 11.61
CA SER A 254 31.12 -19.34 10.96
C SER A 254 32.42 -18.60 11.27
N ASP A 255 33.41 -19.38 11.71
CA ASP A 255 34.77 -18.97 12.04
C ASP A 255 35.48 -18.26 10.89
N ALA A 256 36.09 -17.10 11.20
CA ALA A 256 37.23 -16.56 10.48
C ALA A 256 38.26 -16.10 11.52
N GLN A 257 39.24 -16.96 11.80
CA GLN A 257 40.41 -16.62 12.61
C GLN A 257 41.27 -15.60 11.86
N LEU A 258 41.45 -14.40 12.43
CA LEU A 258 42.55 -13.50 12.10
C LEU A 258 43.25 -13.11 13.40
N SER A 259 44.41 -13.71 13.60
CA SER A 259 45.34 -13.37 14.68
C SER A 259 46.10 -12.10 14.33
N PHE A 260 46.09 -11.11 15.23
CA PHE A 260 47.06 -10.02 15.20
C PHE A 260 47.74 -9.90 16.56
N LYS A 261 49.06 -10.11 16.53
CA LYS A 261 50.01 -9.91 17.62
C LYS A 261 50.03 -8.43 18.02
N LYS A 262 50.05 -8.16 19.33
CA LYS A 262 50.40 -6.86 19.90
C LYS A 262 51.90 -6.58 19.69
N PRO A 263 52.31 -5.36 19.32
CA PRO A 263 53.67 -4.92 19.53
C PRO A 263 53.85 -4.41 20.96
N SER A 264 55.06 -4.60 21.48
CA SER A 264 55.61 -4.04 22.72
C SER A 264 55.65 -2.52 22.72
#